data_AF-A0A260BZX9-F1
#
_entry.id   AF-A0A260BZX9-F1
#
_cell.length_a   1.000
_cell.length_b   1.000
_cell.length_c   1.000
_cell.angle_alpha   90.00
_cell.angle_beta   90.00
_cell.angle_gamma   90.00
#
_symmetry.space_group_name_H-M   'P 1'
#
loop_
_entity.id
_entity.type
_entity.pdbx_description
1 polymer ?
#
loop_
_entity_poly.entity_id
_entity_poly.type
_entity_poly.pdbx_seq_one_letter_code
_entity_poly.pdbx_strand_id
1 'polypeptide(L)'
;MWSRVVARSAAASVVVTATAFGGTAFAAPIGTETYCRPADPGLAELSGLTSIDGVLYAIGDSGADDRVAVLDENCAVERWIDVPVDPYDVEDLTSYDGSLWLADIGDNQMRRDTVALTRMDPTTGAGELHRLIYPDGAHDAETILIEPGGRPVIVTKELSGVSGVYVPAGDESVTELSSPGPTPLRKVGELAFAATDTVGGPPFVVGSILATGGAVSADGTVAAVRTYTDAYLFHPSDGDIASVLVDPDAPRAVVALPDQPQGEALAFLDDGSLLLASEAGFGPEDGTLPPFARVPNALSVETSVPETGVAESVSPTPIAEQSSQTPTATDSEWEFRAAVAAGVVLIAGAVGFTVRRSMRSRW
;
A
#
# COMPACT_ATOMS: atom_id res chain seq x y z
N MET A 1 -45.25 -14.40 -49.40
CA MET A 1 -45.37 -15.55 -48.48
C MET A 1 -44.13 -15.54 -47.62
N TRP A 2 -44.23 -15.01 -46.39
CA TRP A 2 -43.13 -14.88 -45.44
C TRP A 2 -43.05 -16.15 -44.59
N SER A 3 -41.84 -16.68 -44.38
CA SER A 3 -41.56 -17.62 -43.29
C SER A 3 -40.49 -17.00 -42.40
N ARG A 4 -40.90 -16.61 -41.19
CA ARG A 4 -40.02 -16.15 -40.11
C ARG A 4 -39.40 -17.38 -39.44
N VAL A 5 -38.07 -17.42 -39.37
CA VAL A 5 -37.34 -18.32 -38.45
C VAL A 5 -37.11 -17.54 -37.17
N VAL A 6 -37.68 -18.03 -36.06
CA VAL A 6 -37.45 -17.51 -34.72
C VAL A 6 -36.27 -18.28 -34.12
N ALA A 7 -35.11 -17.65 -34.01
CA ALA A 7 -34.01 -18.17 -33.22
C ALA A 7 -34.29 -17.84 -31.74
N ARG A 8 -34.44 -18.87 -30.90
CA ARG A 8 -34.52 -18.74 -29.44
C ARG A 8 -33.11 -18.60 -28.88
N SER A 9 -32.76 -17.41 -28.40
CA SER A 9 -31.55 -17.18 -27.61
C SER A 9 -31.77 -17.73 -26.20
N ALA A 10 -31.02 -18.76 -25.82
CA ALA A 10 -30.94 -19.20 -24.43
C ALA A 10 -29.97 -18.28 -23.69
N ALA A 11 -30.48 -17.46 -22.77
CA ALA A 11 -29.65 -16.71 -21.84
C ALA A 11 -29.16 -17.69 -20.75
N ALA A 12 -27.86 -17.99 -20.75
CA ALA A 12 -27.22 -18.65 -19.62
C ALA A 12 -27.01 -17.60 -18.53
N SER A 13 -27.81 -17.65 -17.46
CA SER A 13 -27.59 -16.84 -16.26
C SER A 13 -26.35 -17.36 -15.54
N VAL A 14 -25.27 -16.57 -15.57
CA VAL A 14 -24.13 -16.75 -14.67
C VAL A 14 -24.62 -16.31 -13.29
N VAL A 15 -24.76 -17.26 -12.37
CA VAL A 15 -25.00 -16.96 -10.96
C VAL A 15 -23.66 -16.50 -10.38
N VAL A 16 -23.52 -15.20 -10.15
CA VAL A 16 -22.45 -14.67 -9.31
C VAL A 16 -22.86 -14.93 -7.87
N THR A 17 -22.27 -15.94 -7.26
CA THR A 17 -22.34 -16.12 -5.81
C THR A 17 -21.47 -15.03 -5.16
N ALA A 18 -22.11 -13.98 -4.64
CA ALA A 18 -21.46 -13.06 -3.72
C ALA A 18 -21.16 -13.84 -2.43
N THR A 19 -19.90 -14.14 -2.17
CA THR A 19 -19.45 -14.60 -0.86
C THR A 19 -19.50 -13.42 0.09
N ALA A 20 -20.51 -13.40 0.97
CA ALA A 20 -20.52 -12.48 2.10
C ALA A 20 -19.40 -12.92 3.06
N PHE A 21 -18.42 -12.05 3.28
CA PHE A 21 -17.40 -12.22 4.33
C PHE A 21 -18.09 -12.08 5.69
N GLY A 22 -18.47 -13.21 6.28
CA GLY A 22 -19.11 -13.28 7.58
C GLY A 22 -18.10 -13.39 8.72
N GLY A 23 -17.30 -12.35 8.95
CA GLY A 23 -16.40 -12.27 10.11
C GLY A 23 -15.38 -11.15 9.96
N THR A 24 -15.25 -10.30 10.98
CA THR A 24 -14.07 -9.43 11.13
C THR A 24 -12.89 -10.29 11.57
N ALA A 25 -11.73 -10.10 10.96
CA ALA A 25 -10.51 -10.75 11.40
C ALA A 25 -9.97 -10.06 12.66
N PHE A 26 -9.27 -10.83 13.48
CA PHE A 26 -8.62 -10.30 14.67
C PHE A 26 -7.20 -9.83 14.33
N ALA A 27 -6.95 -8.53 14.45
CA ALA A 27 -5.60 -7.99 14.55
C ALA A 27 -5.16 -8.04 16.02
N ALA A 28 -4.02 -8.67 16.28
CA ALA A 28 -3.48 -8.76 17.64
C ALA A 28 -3.04 -7.38 18.12
N PRO A 29 -3.46 -6.93 19.31
CA PRO A 29 -2.95 -5.69 19.88
C PRO A 29 -1.45 -5.84 20.13
N ILE A 30 -0.68 -4.84 19.74
CA ILE A 30 0.76 -4.80 19.97
C ILE A 30 1.12 -3.57 20.79
N GLY A 31 2.11 -3.72 21.69
CA GLY A 31 2.61 -2.59 22.46
C GLY A 31 3.35 -1.63 21.54
N THR A 32 2.93 -0.37 21.51
CA THR A 32 3.61 0.69 20.76
C THR A 32 4.05 1.81 21.68
N GLU A 33 5.21 2.40 21.41
CA GLU A 33 5.70 3.59 22.09
C GLU A 33 5.89 4.75 21.10
N THR A 34 5.73 5.99 21.56
CA THR A 34 6.17 7.13 20.75
C THR A 34 7.69 7.10 20.64
N TYR A 35 8.20 7.06 19.41
CA TYR A 35 9.63 7.16 19.13
C TYR A 35 10.08 8.62 19.20
N CYS A 36 9.45 9.47 18.39
CA CYS A 36 9.80 10.89 18.26
C CYS A 36 8.57 11.69 17.78
N ARG A 37 8.71 13.02 17.66
CA ARG A 37 7.66 13.90 17.11
C ARG A 37 8.27 14.79 16.03
N PRO A 38 8.04 14.51 14.74
CA PRO A 38 8.48 15.41 13.68
C PRO A 38 7.78 16.76 13.78
N ALA A 39 8.46 17.81 13.32
CA ALA A 39 7.94 19.18 13.34
C ALA A 39 8.15 19.94 12.03
N ASP A 40 8.94 19.39 11.09
CA ASP A 40 9.12 20.00 9.77
C ASP A 40 7.86 19.73 8.92
N PRO A 41 7.12 20.76 8.50
CA PRO A 41 5.89 20.58 7.72
C PRO A 41 6.13 19.94 6.34
N GLY A 42 7.38 19.83 5.88
CA GLY A 42 7.73 19.04 4.70
C GLY A 42 7.49 17.54 4.85
N LEU A 43 7.26 17.04 6.07
CA LEU A 43 6.89 15.65 6.37
C LEU A 43 5.37 15.46 6.51
N ALA A 44 4.56 16.44 6.09
CA ALA A 44 3.10 16.36 6.22
C ALA A 44 2.48 15.26 5.36
N GLU A 45 3.04 15.00 4.18
CA GLU A 45 2.58 13.97 3.24
C GLU A 45 3.54 12.77 3.28
N LEU A 46 4.03 12.35 4.46
CA LEU A 46 5.03 11.27 4.56
C LEU A 46 4.45 9.93 4.12
N SER A 47 5.00 9.38 3.04
CA SER A 47 4.60 8.11 2.42
C SER A 47 5.67 7.02 2.55
N GLY A 48 6.96 7.37 2.51
CA GLY A 48 8.07 6.41 2.57
C GLY A 48 9.04 6.63 3.73
N LEU A 49 9.61 5.53 4.27
CA LEU A 49 10.55 5.56 5.40
C LEU A 49 11.55 4.40 5.32
N THR A 50 12.85 4.67 5.53
CA THR A 50 13.86 3.63 5.68
C THR A 50 14.97 4.05 6.66
N SER A 51 15.79 3.08 7.08
CA SER A 51 16.95 3.30 7.95
C SER A 51 18.19 2.68 7.30
N ILE A 52 19.29 3.43 7.25
CA ILE A 52 20.61 2.93 6.84
C ILE A 52 21.62 3.30 7.92
N ASP A 53 22.25 2.32 8.56
CA ASP A 53 23.26 2.50 9.60
C ASP A 53 22.82 3.47 10.72
N GLY A 54 21.56 3.33 11.16
CA GLY A 54 20.94 4.18 12.19
C GLY A 54 20.52 5.58 11.74
N VAL A 55 20.70 5.94 10.46
CA VAL A 55 20.20 7.20 9.89
C VAL A 55 18.84 6.97 9.24
N LEU A 56 17.85 7.76 9.64
CA LEU A 56 16.50 7.70 9.11
C LEU A 56 16.35 8.58 7.87
N TYR A 57 15.72 8.02 6.84
CA TYR A 57 15.37 8.70 5.61
C TYR A 57 13.87 8.62 5.39
N ALA A 58 13.25 9.74 5.07
CA ALA A 58 11.83 9.80 4.78
C ALA A 58 11.59 10.58 3.49
N ILE A 59 10.49 10.26 2.81
CA ILE A 59 10.01 11.01 1.66
C ILE A 59 8.50 11.14 1.77
N GLY A 60 7.95 12.20 1.20
CA GLY A 60 6.51 12.32 1.05
C GLY A 60 6.03 12.05 -0.37
N ASP A 61 4.72 11.95 -0.55
CA ASP A 61 4.03 11.85 -1.83
C ASP A 61 3.31 13.18 -2.16
N SER A 62 2.36 13.16 -3.11
CA SER A 62 1.40 14.26 -3.32
C SER A 62 2.06 15.65 -3.53
N GLY A 63 3.23 15.68 -4.16
CA GLY A 63 4.03 16.89 -4.42
C GLY A 63 5.04 17.26 -3.34
N ALA A 64 5.27 16.37 -2.36
CA ALA A 64 6.39 16.40 -1.41
C ALA A 64 7.47 15.33 -1.71
N ASP A 65 7.44 14.78 -2.93
CA ASP A 65 8.29 13.72 -3.44
C ASP A 65 9.53 14.22 -4.20
N ASP A 66 9.79 15.52 -4.20
CA ASP A 66 10.95 16.13 -4.89
C ASP A 66 12.27 16.04 -4.09
N ARG A 67 12.20 15.57 -2.84
CA ARG A 67 13.34 15.51 -1.92
C ARG A 67 13.19 14.47 -0.81
N VAL A 68 14.29 13.84 -0.44
CA VAL A 68 14.40 12.93 0.71
C VAL A 68 14.84 13.72 1.94
N ALA A 69 14.11 13.60 3.05
CA ALA A 69 14.52 14.08 4.36
C ALA A 69 15.54 13.13 4.99
N VAL A 70 16.55 13.69 5.64
CA VAL A 70 17.44 12.95 6.55
C VAL A 70 17.14 13.42 7.96
N LEU A 71 16.78 12.47 8.81
CA LEU A 71 16.27 12.74 10.15
C LEU A 71 17.29 12.37 11.21
N ASP A 72 17.34 13.17 12.28
CA ASP A 72 18.04 12.81 13.52
C ASP A 72 17.20 11.84 14.40
N GLU A 73 17.76 11.45 15.53
CA GLU A 73 17.11 10.59 16.55
C GLU A 73 15.82 11.18 17.15
N ASN A 74 15.57 12.49 16.98
CA ASN A 74 14.35 13.18 17.41
C ASN A 74 13.37 13.43 16.25
N CYS A 75 13.66 12.90 15.06
CA CYS A 75 12.94 13.13 13.82
C CYS A 75 12.90 14.59 13.37
N ALA A 76 13.91 15.37 13.76
CA ALA A 76 14.16 16.66 13.16
C ALA A 76 14.87 16.46 11.82
N VAL A 77 14.45 17.23 10.81
CA VAL A 77 15.11 17.19 9.50
C VAL A 77 16.46 17.92 9.60
N GLU A 78 17.55 17.17 9.49
CA GLU A 78 18.90 17.74 9.45
C GLU A 78 19.24 18.29 8.07
N ARG A 79 18.78 17.60 7.02
CA ARG A 79 18.95 18.02 5.63
C ARG A 79 17.87 17.44 4.73
N TRP A 80 17.64 18.14 3.63
CA TRP A 80 16.87 17.65 2.49
C TRP A 80 17.83 17.35 1.34
N ILE A 81 17.59 16.26 0.61
CA ILE A 81 18.36 15.85 -0.56
C ILE A 81 17.42 15.81 -1.75
N ASP A 82 17.69 16.62 -2.77
CA ASP A 82 16.87 16.63 -3.98
C ASP A 82 16.90 15.24 -4.65
N VAL A 83 15.73 14.76 -5.09
CA VAL A 83 15.64 13.51 -5.85
C VAL A 83 16.34 13.71 -7.21
N PRO A 84 17.20 12.77 -7.65
CA PRO A 84 18.04 12.97 -8.84
C PRO A 84 17.26 13.00 -10.16
N VAL A 85 15.99 12.59 -10.13
CA VAL A 85 15.09 12.49 -11.28
C VAL A 85 13.74 13.03 -10.85
N ASP A 86 13.11 13.85 -11.68
CA ASP A 86 11.75 14.36 -11.47
C ASP A 86 10.76 13.19 -11.38
N PRO A 87 10.23 12.86 -10.17
CA PRO A 87 9.30 11.76 -10.01
C PRO A 87 7.88 12.18 -10.41
N TYR A 88 7.00 11.19 -10.57
CA TYR A 88 5.60 11.47 -10.82
C TYR A 88 4.73 11.25 -9.58
N ASP A 89 4.95 10.15 -8.84
CA ASP A 89 4.18 9.77 -7.64
C ASP A 89 4.98 8.76 -6.79
N VAL A 90 5.89 9.27 -5.94
CA VAL A 90 6.64 8.39 -5.00
C VAL A 90 5.76 8.00 -3.83
N GLU A 91 5.53 6.70 -3.68
CA GLU A 91 4.62 6.15 -2.67
C GLU A 91 5.35 5.46 -1.52
N ASP A 92 6.58 4.99 -1.74
CA ASP A 92 7.33 4.27 -0.71
C ASP A 92 8.84 4.45 -0.89
N LEU A 93 9.59 4.22 0.19
CA LEU A 93 11.04 4.37 0.26
C LEU A 93 11.63 3.20 1.05
N THR A 94 12.56 2.49 0.42
CA THR A 94 13.31 1.42 1.06
C THR A 94 14.81 1.56 0.78
N SER A 95 15.62 0.62 1.28
CA SER A 95 17.05 0.61 1.02
C SER A 95 17.55 -0.79 0.67
N TYR A 96 18.59 -0.84 -0.15
CA TYR A 96 19.29 -2.06 -0.53
C TYR A 96 20.71 -1.72 -0.97
N ASP A 97 21.69 -2.51 -0.51
CA ASP A 97 23.11 -2.33 -0.80
C ASP A 97 23.61 -0.89 -0.54
N GLY A 98 23.21 -0.33 0.60
CA GLY A 98 23.57 1.02 1.05
C GLY A 98 22.99 2.18 0.21
N SER A 99 22.16 1.87 -0.79
CA SER A 99 21.45 2.85 -1.61
C SER A 99 20.00 2.98 -1.13
N LEU A 100 19.45 4.18 -1.27
CA LEU A 100 18.01 4.42 -1.18
C LEU A 100 17.35 3.97 -2.48
N TRP A 101 16.14 3.44 -2.37
CA TRP A 101 15.29 3.05 -3.49
C TRP A 101 13.91 3.67 -3.31
N LEU A 102 13.67 4.73 -4.09
CA LEU A 102 12.39 5.45 -4.11
C LEU A 102 11.46 4.76 -5.09
N ALA A 103 10.24 4.44 -4.66
CA ALA A 103 9.26 3.76 -5.48
C ALA A 103 8.25 4.76 -6.06
N ASP A 104 8.52 5.23 -7.28
CA ASP A 104 7.61 6.05 -8.09
C ASP A 104 6.60 5.12 -8.79
N ILE A 105 5.69 4.57 -7.99
CA ILE A 105 4.78 3.47 -8.35
C ILE A 105 3.29 3.81 -8.21
N GLY A 106 2.95 5.02 -7.74
CA GLY A 106 1.58 5.51 -7.64
C GLY A 106 0.94 5.79 -9.01
N ASP A 107 -0.36 5.49 -9.12
CA ASP A 107 -1.18 5.78 -10.29
C ASP A 107 -2.68 5.66 -10.00
N ASN A 108 -3.23 6.50 -9.12
CA ASN A 108 -4.67 6.41 -8.77
C ASN A 108 -5.61 6.52 -9.99
N GLN A 109 -5.11 7.06 -11.12
CA GLN A 109 -5.87 7.23 -12.35
C GLN A 109 -5.76 6.03 -13.31
N MET A 110 -4.85 5.08 -13.04
CA MET A 110 -4.53 3.89 -13.83
C MET A 110 -4.27 4.21 -15.31
N ARG A 111 -3.33 5.13 -15.58
CA ARG A 111 -2.99 5.57 -16.95
C ARG A 111 -1.50 5.59 -17.27
N ARG A 112 -0.62 5.28 -16.33
CA ARG A 112 0.82 5.26 -16.52
C ARG A 112 1.21 3.98 -17.25
N ASP A 113 1.85 4.13 -18.41
CA ASP A 113 2.40 3.00 -19.17
C ASP A 113 3.56 2.31 -18.42
N THR A 114 4.26 3.05 -17.55
CA THR A 114 5.38 2.55 -16.74
C THR A 114 5.38 3.21 -15.36
N VAL A 115 5.82 2.45 -14.37
CA VAL A 115 6.25 2.94 -13.05
C VAL A 115 7.78 2.95 -12.97
N ALA A 116 8.37 3.40 -11.87
CA ALA A 116 9.81 3.40 -11.72
C ALA A 116 10.31 3.17 -10.29
N LEU A 117 11.52 2.63 -10.21
CA LEU A 117 12.35 2.69 -9.01
C LEU A 117 13.52 3.64 -9.28
N THR A 118 13.77 4.57 -8.38
CA THR A 118 14.93 5.47 -8.46
C THR A 118 15.95 5.05 -7.41
N ARG A 119 17.11 4.58 -7.85
CA ARG A 119 18.26 4.38 -6.97
C ARG A 119 18.86 5.72 -6.62
N MET A 120 19.18 5.94 -5.36
CA MET A 120 19.77 7.19 -4.90
C MET A 120 20.87 6.92 -3.86
N ASP A 121 22.04 7.50 -4.08
CA ASP A 121 23.12 7.54 -3.09
C ASP A 121 22.73 8.52 -1.98
N PRO A 122 22.62 8.07 -0.72
CA PRO A 122 22.13 8.93 0.36
C PRO A 122 23.11 10.05 0.71
N THR A 123 24.39 9.97 0.35
CA THR A 123 25.39 10.99 0.70
C THR A 123 25.41 12.12 -0.31
N THR A 124 25.42 11.77 -1.59
CA THR A 124 25.61 12.70 -2.71
C THR A 124 24.31 13.12 -3.38
N GLY A 125 23.23 12.35 -3.19
CA GLY A 125 21.96 12.53 -3.90
C GLY A 125 22.01 12.11 -5.37
N ALA A 126 23.15 11.61 -5.87
CA ALA A 126 23.25 11.09 -7.22
C ALA A 126 22.46 9.79 -7.36
N GLY A 127 21.89 9.54 -8.55
CA GLY A 127 21.06 8.36 -8.75
C GLY A 127 20.66 8.12 -10.19
N GLU A 128 19.89 7.05 -10.37
CA GLU A 128 19.47 6.52 -11.66
C GLU A 128 18.04 5.98 -11.59
N LEU A 129 17.29 6.20 -12.67
CA LEU A 129 15.91 5.72 -12.82
C LEU A 129 15.90 4.34 -13.47
N HIS A 130 15.05 3.45 -12.98
CA HIS A 130 14.75 2.15 -13.57
C HIS A 130 13.24 2.03 -13.78
N ARG A 131 12.77 2.10 -15.03
CA ARG A 131 11.36 1.92 -15.36
C ARG A 131 10.97 0.46 -15.30
N LEU A 132 9.75 0.21 -14.86
CA LEU A 132 9.11 -1.09 -14.81
C LEU A 132 7.78 -1.02 -15.56
N ILE A 133 7.36 -2.14 -16.16
CA ILE A 133 6.07 -2.23 -16.86
C ILE A 133 5.30 -3.46 -16.42
N TYR A 134 4.06 -3.25 -15.99
CA TYR A 134 3.14 -4.31 -15.61
C TYR A 134 2.68 -5.12 -16.85
N PRO A 135 2.42 -6.42 -16.70
CA PRO A 135 2.03 -7.28 -17.82
C PRO A 135 0.56 -7.12 -18.24
N ASP A 136 -0.28 -6.52 -17.40
CA ASP A 136 -1.74 -6.53 -17.48
C ASP A 136 -2.39 -5.13 -17.41
N GLY A 137 -1.59 -4.08 -17.54
CA GLY A 137 -2.05 -2.69 -17.58
C GLY A 137 -1.51 -1.85 -16.43
N ALA A 138 -1.92 -0.59 -16.37
CA ALA A 138 -1.53 0.32 -15.31
C ALA A 138 -2.17 -0.09 -13.98
N HIS A 139 -1.41 0.01 -12.89
CA HIS A 139 -1.87 -0.24 -11.52
C HIS A 139 -1.40 0.87 -10.60
N ASP A 140 -2.21 1.16 -9.60
CA ASP A 140 -1.85 1.98 -8.44
C ASP A 140 -1.17 1.08 -7.41
N ALA A 141 0.06 1.39 -7.02
CA ALA A 141 0.80 0.61 -6.04
C ALA A 141 1.51 1.52 -5.06
N GLU A 142 1.54 1.11 -3.79
CA GLU A 142 2.05 1.95 -2.71
C GLU A 142 2.97 1.17 -1.77
N THR A 143 3.55 0.08 -2.25
CA THR A 143 4.34 -0.79 -1.39
C THR A 143 5.46 -1.41 -2.19
N ILE A 144 6.69 -1.19 -1.70
CA ILE A 144 7.90 -1.85 -2.19
C ILE A 144 8.56 -2.64 -1.06
N LEU A 145 8.96 -3.87 -1.37
CA LEU A 145 9.91 -4.63 -0.58
C LEU A 145 11.09 -4.99 -1.48
N ILE A 146 12.28 -5.11 -0.90
CA ILE A 146 13.44 -5.67 -1.61
C ILE A 146 13.88 -6.92 -0.85
N GLU A 147 13.80 -8.07 -1.52
CA GLU A 147 14.25 -9.34 -0.97
C GLU A 147 15.74 -9.29 -0.61
N PRO A 148 16.23 -10.18 0.28
CA PRO A 148 17.66 -10.24 0.60
C PRO A 148 18.56 -10.46 -0.64
N GLY A 149 18.04 -11.17 -1.65
CA GLY A 149 18.69 -11.35 -2.95
C GLY A 149 18.65 -10.11 -3.87
N GLY A 150 17.94 -9.05 -3.45
CA GLY A 150 17.83 -7.77 -4.16
C GLY A 150 16.65 -7.68 -5.13
N ARG A 151 15.86 -8.74 -5.28
CA ARG A 151 14.69 -8.71 -6.16
C ARG A 151 13.60 -7.81 -5.56
N PRO A 152 13.11 -6.78 -6.28
CA PRO A 152 12.02 -5.94 -5.82
C PRO A 152 10.68 -6.67 -5.90
N VAL A 153 9.83 -6.45 -4.90
CA VAL A 153 8.47 -6.97 -4.79
C VAL A 153 7.52 -5.78 -4.62
N ILE A 154 6.66 -5.56 -5.61
CA ILE A 154 5.69 -4.46 -5.63
C ILE A 154 4.30 -5.00 -5.29
N VAL A 155 3.58 -4.33 -4.40
CA VAL A 155 2.22 -4.70 -3.99
C VAL A 155 1.26 -3.56 -4.34
N THR A 156 0.20 -3.85 -5.10
CA THR A 156 -0.78 -2.84 -5.55
C THR A 156 -1.72 -2.42 -4.41
N LYS A 157 -2.32 -1.22 -4.51
CA LYS A 157 -3.35 -0.76 -3.59
C LYS A 157 -4.73 -0.94 -4.19
N GLU A 158 -5.47 -1.92 -3.69
CA GLU A 158 -6.73 -2.33 -4.29
C GLU A 158 -7.89 -2.15 -3.33
N LEU A 159 -8.90 -1.36 -3.73
CA LEU A 159 -10.14 -1.14 -2.94
C LEU A 159 -10.90 -2.43 -2.62
N SER A 160 -10.60 -3.52 -3.31
CA SER A 160 -11.15 -4.85 -3.04
C SER A 160 -10.56 -5.51 -1.78
N GLY A 161 -9.42 -5.04 -1.29
CA GLY A 161 -8.62 -5.70 -0.25
C GLY A 161 -7.74 -6.83 -0.77
N VAL A 162 -7.69 -7.05 -2.09
CA VAL A 162 -6.91 -8.10 -2.74
C VAL A 162 -5.89 -7.46 -3.67
N SER A 163 -4.67 -7.32 -3.18
CA SER A 163 -3.57 -6.68 -3.89
C SER A 163 -2.87 -7.64 -4.83
N GLY A 164 -2.48 -7.17 -6.01
CA GLY A 164 -1.56 -7.90 -6.88
C GLY A 164 -0.13 -7.78 -6.38
N VAL A 165 0.63 -8.89 -6.45
CA VAL A 165 2.05 -8.93 -6.11
C VAL A 165 2.86 -9.13 -7.39
N TYR A 166 3.82 -8.23 -7.65
CA TYR A 166 4.60 -8.20 -8.88
C TYR A 166 6.09 -8.19 -8.62
N VAL A 167 6.85 -8.85 -9.50
CA VAL A 167 8.32 -8.87 -9.49
C VAL A 167 8.86 -8.76 -10.92
N PRO A 168 10.15 -8.40 -11.12
CA PRO A 168 10.78 -8.46 -12.44
C PRO A 168 10.63 -9.84 -13.09
N ALA A 169 10.29 -9.87 -14.37
CA ALA A 169 10.00 -11.11 -15.09
C ALA A 169 11.20 -12.04 -15.19
N GLY A 170 12.43 -11.50 -15.16
CA GLY A 170 13.68 -12.25 -15.15
C GLY A 170 14.25 -12.48 -13.75
N ASP A 171 13.49 -12.16 -12.69
CA ASP A 171 13.94 -12.20 -11.30
C ASP A 171 15.18 -11.33 -11.02
N GLU A 172 15.36 -10.27 -11.80
CA GLU A 172 16.49 -9.34 -11.66
C GLU A 172 16.52 -8.67 -10.28
N SER A 173 17.72 -8.55 -9.71
CA SER A 173 17.94 -7.67 -8.57
C SER A 173 17.75 -6.21 -8.96
N VAL A 174 17.41 -5.34 -8.01
CA VAL A 174 17.31 -3.89 -8.21
C VAL A 174 18.61 -3.32 -8.82
N THR A 175 19.77 -3.87 -8.50
CA THR A 175 21.07 -3.44 -9.04
C THR A 175 21.35 -3.94 -10.47
N GLU A 176 20.51 -4.82 -11.00
CA GLU A 176 20.60 -5.41 -12.34
C GLU A 176 19.48 -4.92 -13.27
N LEU A 177 18.53 -4.12 -12.75
CA LEU A 177 17.45 -3.55 -13.55
C LEU A 177 17.99 -2.66 -14.67
N SER A 178 17.35 -2.72 -15.84
CA SER A 178 17.68 -1.84 -16.95
C SER A 178 17.44 -0.37 -16.58
N SER A 179 18.43 0.49 -16.83
CA SER A 179 18.29 1.94 -16.74
C SER A 179 18.35 2.58 -18.15
N PRO A 180 17.34 3.35 -18.59
CA PRO A 180 16.13 3.70 -17.86
C PRO A 180 15.00 2.65 -17.94
N GLY A 181 15.17 1.50 -18.62
CA GLY A 181 14.14 0.46 -18.78
C GLY A 181 13.22 0.66 -20.01
N PRO A 182 12.00 0.05 -20.04
CA PRO A 182 11.36 -0.65 -18.92
C PRO A 182 11.82 -2.11 -18.78
N THR A 183 11.99 -2.56 -17.54
CA THR A 183 12.06 -3.99 -17.19
C THR A 183 10.64 -4.54 -17.07
N PRO A 184 10.26 -5.60 -17.80
CA PRO A 184 8.94 -6.22 -17.66
C PRO A 184 8.74 -6.84 -16.29
N LEU A 185 7.55 -6.67 -15.72
CA LEU A 185 7.10 -7.35 -14.50
C LEU A 185 6.27 -8.59 -14.85
N ARG A 186 6.15 -9.48 -13.87
CA ARG A 186 5.16 -10.57 -13.86
C ARG A 186 4.35 -10.50 -12.57
N LYS A 187 3.06 -10.79 -12.64
CA LYS A 187 2.23 -11.02 -11.46
C LYS A 187 2.60 -12.39 -10.87
N VAL A 188 3.01 -12.41 -9.61
CA VAL A 188 3.34 -13.63 -8.86
C VAL A 188 2.07 -14.27 -8.30
N GLY A 189 1.15 -13.43 -7.83
CA GLY A 189 -0.10 -13.85 -7.21
C GLY A 189 -0.81 -12.65 -6.58
N GLU A 190 -1.60 -12.93 -5.54
CA GLU A 190 -2.41 -11.94 -4.85
C GLU A 190 -2.21 -12.05 -3.34
N LEU A 191 -2.12 -10.90 -2.67
CA LEU A 191 -2.11 -10.78 -1.22
C LEU A 191 -3.48 -10.23 -0.78
N ALA A 192 -4.23 -11.05 -0.06
CA ALA A 192 -5.51 -10.66 0.50
C ALA A 192 -5.37 -10.17 1.94
N PHE A 193 -5.93 -9.00 2.21
CA PHE A 193 -6.08 -8.40 3.52
C PHE A 193 -7.48 -8.68 4.08
N ALA A 194 -7.55 -8.91 5.38
CA ALA A 194 -8.80 -9.09 6.08
C ALA A 194 -9.23 -7.78 6.75
N ALA A 195 -10.52 -7.46 6.66
CA ALA A 195 -11.09 -6.33 7.38
C ALA A 195 -11.06 -6.58 8.90
N THR A 196 -10.56 -5.60 9.64
CA THR A 196 -10.46 -5.60 11.10
C THR A 196 -11.19 -4.38 11.69
N ASP A 197 -11.40 -4.39 13.00
CA ASP A 197 -11.96 -3.26 13.75
C ASP A 197 -10.88 -2.29 14.26
N THR A 198 -9.64 -2.38 13.74
CA THR A 198 -8.56 -1.47 14.13
C THR A 198 -8.90 -0.04 13.72
N VAL A 199 -8.77 0.89 14.67
CA VAL A 199 -9.11 2.30 14.48
C VAL A 199 -7.99 3.06 13.75
N GLY A 200 -8.37 4.11 13.04
CA GLY A 200 -7.46 5.00 12.31
C GLY A 200 -7.71 4.95 10.80
N GLY A 201 -6.78 5.54 10.05
CA GLY A 201 -6.85 5.64 8.61
C GLY A 201 -7.82 6.73 8.10
N PRO A 202 -7.85 6.94 6.77
CA PRO A 202 -8.64 8.00 6.18
C PRO A 202 -10.14 7.78 6.42
N PRO A 203 -10.93 8.85 6.56
CA PRO A 203 -12.37 8.70 6.61
C PRO A 203 -12.89 8.08 5.30
N PHE A 204 -13.94 7.27 5.39
CA PHE A 204 -14.66 6.66 4.26
C PHE A 204 -13.98 5.48 3.55
N VAL A 205 -12.78 5.06 3.98
CA VAL A 205 -12.17 3.80 3.53
C VAL A 205 -12.12 2.78 4.67
N VAL A 206 -12.04 1.50 4.33
CA VAL A 206 -11.71 0.45 5.29
C VAL A 206 -10.19 0.42 5.39
N GLY A 207 -9.62 1.04 6.43
CA GLY A 207 -8.18 1.23 6.56
C GLY A 207 -7.36 -0.08 6.59
N SER A 208 -7.97 -1.17 7.08
CA SER A 208 -7.30 -2.46 7.27
C SER A 208 -7.08 -3.30 6.01
N ILE A 209 -7.54 -2.83 4.84
CA ILE A 209 -7.50 -3.63 3.60
C ILE A 209 -6.68 -3.01 2.47
N LEU A 210 -6.12 -1.81 2.64
CA LEU A 210 -5.37 -1.13 1.60
C LEU A 210 -3.90 -1.10 1.95
N ALA A 211 -3.05 -1.70 1.11
CA ALA A 211 -1.61 -1.67 1.28
C ALA A 211 -1.06 -0.26 1.07
N THR A 212 -0.15 0.18 1.95
CA THR A 212 0.40 1.55 1.98
C THR A 212 1.91 1.63 2.22
N GLY A 213 2.58 0.51 2.50
CA GLY A 213 4.03 0.52 2.67
C GLY A 213 4.63 -0.86 2.96
N GLY A 214 5.92 -1.02 2.66
CA GLY A 214 6.65 -2.27 2.83
C GLY A 214 8.02 -2.10 3.48
N ALA A 215 8.44 -3.08 4.29
CA ALA A 215 9.81 -3.15 4.78
C ALA A 215 10.28 -4.58 5.00
N VAL A 216 11.60 -4.73 4.96
CA VAL A 216 12.30 -5.98 5.23
C VAL A 216 13.28 -5.71 6.36
N SER A 217 13.37 -6.63 7.33
CA SER A 217 14.33 -6.53 8.41
C SER A 217 15.77 -6.58 7.88
N ALA A 218 16.72 -5.95 8.57
CA ALA A 218 18.12 -5.90 8.12
C ALA A 218 18.75 -7.29 7.92
N ASP A 219 18.28 -8.30 8.65
CA ASP A 219 18.71 -9.70 8.51
C ASP A 219 17.93 -10.49 7.44
N GLY A 220 16.94 -9.87 6.79
CA GLY A 220 16.13 -10.47 5.74
C GLY A 220 15.09 -11.50 6.23
N THR A 221 14.91 -11.65 7.55
CA THR A 221 14.11 -12.73 8.13
C THR A 221 12.63 -12.38 8.29
N VAL A 222 12.28 -11.09 8.32
CA VAL A 222 10.90 -10.63 8.47
C VAL A 222 10.58 -9.61 7.38
N ALA A 223 9.47 -9.84 6.70
CA ALA A 223 8.85 -8.88 5.79
C ALA A 223 7.58 -8.32 6.43
N ALA A 224 7.39 -7.00 6.33
CA ALA A 224 6.21 -6.31 6.81
C ALA A 224 5.50 -5.65 5.62
N VAL A 225 4.19 -5.91 5.49
CA VAL A 225 3.31 -5.15 4.61
C VAL A 225 2.32 -4.40 5.47
N ARG A 226 2.27 -3.09 5.29
CA ARG A 226 1.39 -2.20 6.01
C ARG A 226 0.08 -1.99 5.26
N THR A 227 -0.99 -1.89 6.03
CA THR A 227 -2.20 -1.17 5.65
C THR A 227 -2.34 0.10 6.50
N TYR A 228 -3.30 0.97 6.19
CA TYR A 228 -3.51 2.18 7.00
C TYR A 228 -3.55 1.93 8.51
N THR A 229 -4.16 0.81 8.94
CA THR A 229 -4.42 0.52 10.36
C THR A 229 -3.76 -0.75 10.89
N ASP A 230 -3.34 -1.68 10.03
CA ASP A 230 -2.73 -2.96 10.45
C ASP A 230 -1.39 -3.20 9.76
N ALA A 231 -0.52 -4.00 10.37
CA ALA A 231 0.66 -4.57 9.68
C ALA A 231 0.57 -6.10 9.63
N TYR A 232 0.97 -6.64 8.48
CA TYR A 232 1.09 -8.06 8.21
C TYR A 232 2.57 -8.43 8.24
N LEU A 233 2.97 -9.25 9.21
CA LEU A 233 4.35 -9.71 9.37
C LEU A 233 4.48 -11.16 8.87
N PHE A 234 5.43 -11.37 7.97
CA PHE A 234 5.72 -12.65 7.34
C PHE A 234 7.17 -13.07 7.62
N HIS A 235 7.38 -14.38 7.75
CA HIS A 235 8.71 -14.97 7.91
C HIS A 235 9.04 -15.77 6.64
N PRO A 236 9.60 -15.14 5.59
CA PRO A 236 9.93 -15.82 4.34
C PRO A 236 10.97 -16.92 4.55
N SER A 237 10.77 -18.07 3.92
CA SER A 237 11.80 -19.11 3.86
C SER A 237 12.86 -18.70 2.84
N ASP A 238 14.14 -18.80 3.20
CA ASP A 238 15.29 -18.48 2.34
C ASP A 238 15.25 -17.06 1.71
N GLY A 239 14.49 -16.13 2.31
CA GLY A 239 14.34 -14.76 1.81
C GLY A 239 13.40 -14.59 0.61
N ASP A 240 12.64 -15.61 0.21
CA ASP A 240 11.64 -15.51 -0.87
C ASP A 240 10.34 -14.87 -0.36
N ILE A 241 10.32 -13.53 -0.36
CA ILE A 241 9.21 -12.71 0.14
C ILE A 241 8.03 -12.82 -0.81
N ALA A 242 8.25 -12.74 -2.13
CA ALA A 242 7.16 -12.75 -3.09
C ALA A 242 6.30 -14.03 -2.94
N SER A 243 6.92 -15.18 -2.72
CA SER A 243 6.22 -16.45 -2.51
C SER A 243 5.41 -16.48 -1.21
N VAL A 244 5.96 -15.99 -0.09
CA VAL A 244 5.23 -16.01 1.20
C VAL A 244 4.04 -15.04 1.22
N LEU A 245 4.13 -13.91 0.51
CA LEU A 245 3.04 -12.93 0.43
C LEU A 245 1.81 -13.48 -0.32
N VAL A 246 2.03 -14.34 -1.32
CA VAL A 246 0.93 -14.86 -2.18
C VAL A 246 0.43 -16.24 -1.74
N ASP A 247 1.04 -16.84 -0.73
CA ASP A 247 0.58 -18.10 -0.17
C ASP A 247 -0.53 -17.85 0.87
N PRO A 248 -1.79 -18.22 0.59
CA PRO A 248 -2.90 -18.00 1.51
C PRO A 248 -2.75 -18.76 2.85
N ASP A 249 -1.96 -19.85 2.85
CA ASP A 249 -1.72 -20.72 4.00
C ASP A 249 -0.41 -20.37 4.73
N ALA A 250 0.34 -19.37 4.26
CA ALA A 250 1.57 -18.94 4.93
C ALA A 250 1.28 -18.40 6.34
N PRO A 251 2.04 -18.82 7.36
CA PRO A 251 1.97 -18.23 8.68
C PRO A 251 2.29 -16.73 8.63
N ARG A 252 1.39 -15.92 9.19
CA ARG A 252 1.55 -14.47 9.31
C ARG A 252 1.02 -13.97 10.65
N ALA A 253 1.50 -12.81 11.08
CA ALA A 253 0.89 -12.06 12.17
C ALA A 253 0.16 -10.86 11.58
N VAL A 254 -1.07 -10.63 12.02
CA VAL A 254 -1.79 -9.38 11.75
C VAL A 254 -1.80 -8.59 13.04
N VAL A 255 -1.13 -7.44 13.06
CA VAL A 255 -0.99 -6.61 14.25
C VAL A 255 -1.71 -5.29 14.07
N ALA A 256 -2.49 -4.91 15.08
CA ALA A 256 -3.20 -3.63 15.11
C ALA A 256 -2.18 -2.50 15.36
N LEU A 257 -2.11 -1.53 14.46
CA LEU A 257 -1.23 -0.37 14.59
C LEU A 257 -1.90 0.74 15.44
N PRO A 258 -1.12 1.70 15.98
CA PRO A 258 -1.69 2.82 16.71
C PRO A 258 -2.58 3.67 15.81
N ASP A 259 -3.58 4.32 16.44
CA ASP A 259 -4.49 5.26 15.77
C ASP A 259 -3.70 6.40 15.11
N GLN A 260 -3.66 6.37 13.79
CA GLN A 260 -2.96 7.32 12.94
C GLN A 260 -3.93 7.85 11.87
N PRO A 261 -3.87 9.16 11.52
CA PRO A 261 -4.78 9.73 10.53
C PRO A 261 -4.71 9.03 9.17
N GLN A 262 -3.50 8.76 8.67
CA GLN A 262 -3.23 8.05 7.42
C GLN A 262 -1.89 7.33 7.54
N GLY A 263 -1.95 6.08 7.99
CA GLY A 263 -0.77 5.26 8.23
C GLY A 263 -0.11 4.77 6.95
N GLU A 264 0.97 5.41 6.51
CA GLU A 264 1.65 5.05 5.25
C GLU A 264 2.91 4.21 5.46
N ALA A 265 3.93 4.78 6.10
CA ALA A 265 5.26 4.18 6.07
C ALA A 265 5.55 3.24 7.25
N LEU A 266 6.44 2.27 7.01
CA LEU A 266 7.10 1.51 8.06
C LEU A 266 8.56 1.20 7.72
N ALA A 267 9.42 1.04 8.74
CA ALA A 267 10.83 0.71 8.56
C ALA A 267 11.35 -0.12 9.73
N PHE A 268 12.14 -1.17 9.45
CA PHE A 268 12.89 -1.84 10.50
C PHE A 268 14.12 -1.03 10.91
N LEU A 269 14.38 -0.96 12.22
CA LEU A 269 15.62 -0.44 12.78
C LEU A 269 16.62 -1.58 13.03
N ASP A 270 17.90 -1.23 13.20
CA ASP A 270 18.99 -2.19 13.43
C ASP A 270 18.79 -3.08 14.67
N ASP A 271 18.01 -2.62 15.64
CA ASP A 271 17.67 -3.38 16.84
C ASP A 271 16.45 -4.32 16.68
N GLY A 272 15.90 -4.41 15.47
CA GLY A 272 14.75 -5.26 15.14
C GLY A 272 13.40 -4.69 15.56
N SER A 273 13.33 -3.44 16.01
CA SER A 273 12.05 -2.75 16.17
C SER A 273 11.51 -2.25 14.83
N LEU A 274 10.18 -2.13 14.74
CA LEU A 274 9.49 -1.59 13.57
C LEU A 274 9.04 -0.17 13.89
N LEU A 275 9.53 0.80 13.11
CA LEU A 275 9.13 2.19 13.14
C LEU A 275 7.92 2.37 12.22
N LEU A 276 7.00 3.23 12.63
CA LEU A 276 5.72 3.51 11.96
C LEU A 276 5.59 5.02 11.81
N ALA A 277 5.24 5.48 10.62
CA ALA A 277 4.93 6.87 10.36
C ALA A 277 3.56 7.02 9.70
N SER A 278 3.08 8.25 9.59
CA SER A 278 1.76 8.58 9.09
C SER A 278 1.85 9.96 8.45
N GLU A 279 1.11 10.15 7.38
CA GLU A 279 0.82 11.50 6.91
C GLU A 279 -0.01 12.23 7.95
N ALA A 280 0.08 13.55 7.91
CA ALA A 280 -0.85 14.43 8.61
C ALA A 280 -2.28 14.18 8.13
N GLY A 281 -2.50 14.02 6.81
CA GLY A 281 -3.80 13.73 6.22
C GLY A 281 -4.92 14.62 6.75
N PHE A 282 -5.97 14.00 7.30
CA PHE A 282 -7.11 14.67 7.97
C PHE A 282 -6.85 14.98 9.46
N GLY A 283 -5.59 15.06 9.86
CA GLY A 283 -5.14 15.32 11.22
C GLY A 283 -5.44 16.74 11.72
N PRO A 284 -4.84 17.13 12.86
CA PRO A 284 -5.14 18.40 13.52
C PRO A 284 -4.99 19.62 12.59
N GLU A 285 -5.99 20.51 12.59
CA GLU A 285 -5.97 21.75 11.78
C GLU A 285 -4.83 22.72 12.16
N ASP A 286 -4.21 22.52 13.32
CA ASP A 286 -3.08 23.34 13.79
C ASP A 286 -1.75 22.97 13.12
N GLY A 287 -1.73 21.95 12.25
CA GLY A 287 -0.55 21.51 11.52
C GLY A 287 0.40 20.63 12.33
N THR A 288 -0.04 20.15 13.50
CA THR A 288 0.73 19.17 14.28
C THR A 288 0.82 17.86 13.53
N LEU A 289 2.06 17.41 13.28
CA LEU A 289 2.31 16.13 12.62
C LEU A 289 2.11 14.95 13.56
N PRO A 290 1.66 13.78 13.06
CA PRO A 290 1.60 12.56 13.84
C PRO A 290 2.99 12.17 14.39
N PRO A 291 3.08 11.62 15.61
CA PRO A 291 4.33 11.06 16.10
C PRO A 291 4.75 9.85 15.28
N PHE A 292 6.05 9.61 15.14
CA PHE A 292 6.50 8.29 14.75
C PHE A 292 6.32 7.36 15.95
N ALA A 293 5.77 6.18 15.70
CA ALA A 293 5.57 5.16 16.71
C ALA A 293 6.53 4.01 16.48
N ARG A 294 6.85 3.28 17.54
CA ARG A 294 7.75 2.14 17.51
C ARG A 294 7.08 0.93 18.12
N VAL A 295 7.19 -0.19 17.42
CA VAL A 295 6.85 -1.53 17.89
C VAL A 295 8.16 -2.22 18.31
N PRO A 296 8.43 -2.34 19.62
CA PRO A 296 9.61 -3.06 20.08
C PRO A 296 9.47 -4.57 19.80
N ASN A 297 10.58 -5.23 19.52
CA ASN A 297 10.67 -6.68 19.28
C ASN A 297 9.79 -7.18 18.12
N ALA A 298 9.64 -6.38 17.05
CA ALA A 298 8.82 -6.73 15.89
C ALA A 298 9.28 -8.03 15.21
N LEU A 299 10.58 -8.35 15.26
CA LEU A 299 11.11 -9.61 14.72
C LEU A 299 10.64 -10.87 15.46
N SER A 300 10.19 -10.73 16.71
CA SER A 300 9.79 -11.86 17.56
C SER A 300 8.27 -12.04 17.65
N VAL A 301 7.49 -11.31 16.84
CA VAL A 301 6.04 -11.47 16.80
C VAL A 301 5.71 -12.86 16.25
N GLU A 302 4.96 -13.63 17.03
CA GLU A 302 4.55 -14.99 16.65
C GLU A 302 3.58 -14.94 15.46
N THR A 303 3.81 -15.80 14.48
CA THR A 303 2.92 -15.97 13.33
C THR A 303 2.04 -17.18 13.48
N SER A 304 0.88 -17.12 12.85
CA SER A 304 -0.09 -18.22 12.81
C SER A 304 -0.60 -18.39 11.40
N VAL A 305 -0.95 -19.63 11.03
CA VAL A 305 -1.68 -19.88 9.79
C VAL A 305 -3.05 -19.19 9.90
N PRO A 306 -3.49 -18.43 8.87
CA PRO A 306 -4.80 -17.80 8.87
C PRO A 306 -5.90 -18.83 9.10
N GLU A 307 -6.84 -18.54 10.00
CA GLU A 307 -8.04 -19.37 10.15
C GLU A 307 -8.89 -19.25 8.89
N THR A 308 -9.03 -20.34 8.15
CA THR A 308 -10.01 -20.43 7.08
C THR A 308 -11.39 -20.43 7.73
N GLY A 309 -12.10 -19.31 7.64
CA GLY A 309 -13.49 -19.23 8.02
C GLY A 309 -14.29 -20.25 7.21
N VAL A 310 -14.60 -21.40 7.81
CA VAL A 310 -15.60 -22.32 7.27
C VAL A 310 -16.90 -21.56 7.37
N ALA A 311 -17.38 -21.04 6.24
CA ALA A 311 -18.74 -20.54 6.14
C ALA A 311 -19.66 -21.69 6.57
N GLU A 312 -20.22 -21.62 7.77
CA GLU A 312 -21.32 -22.49 8.14
C GLU A 312 -22.41 -22.28 7.08
N SER A 313 -22.67 -23.32 6.30
CA SER A 313 -23.75 -23.38 5.34
C SER A 313 -25.07 -23.26 6.11
N VAL A 314 -25.53 -22.03 6.35
CA VAL A 314 -26.88 -21.79 6.83
C VAL A 314 -27.82 -22.22 5.71
N SER A 315 -28.49 -23.36 5.91
CA SER A 315 -29.50 -23.87 4.98
C SER A 315 -30.55 -22.79 4.72
N PRO A 316 -30.92 -22.51 3.46
CA PRO A 316 -31.93 -21.49 3.18
C PRO A 316 -33.29 -21.94 3.73
N THR A 317 -33.84 -21.15 4.65
CA THR A 317 -35.26 -21.19 5.00
C THR A 317 -36.07 -20.90 3.73
N PRO A 318 -37.13 -21.66 3.39
CA PRO A 318 -37.85 -21.44 2.14
C PRO A 318 -38.59 -20.09 2.19
N ILE A 319 -38.21 -19.19 1.29
CA ILE A 319 -38.91 -17.92 1.06
C ILE A 319 -40.12 -18.22 0.17
N ALA A 320 -41.31 -17.80 0.63
CA ALA A 320 -42.54 -17.88 -0.14
C ALA A 320 -42.44 -17.06 -1.44
N GLU A 321 -42.90 -17.65 -2.54
CA GLU A 321 -42.93 -17.06 -3.88
C GLU A 321 -43.60 -15.67 -3.87
N GLN A 322 -42.84 -14.63 -4.22
CA GLN A 322 -43.39 -13.38 -4.74
C GLN A 322 -42.99 -13.20 -6.20
N SER A 323 -44.00 -12.87 -6.99
CA SER A 323 -44.03 -12.79 -8.44
C SER A 323 -42.95 -11.89 -9.05
N SER A 324 -42.34 -12.39 -10.12
CA SER A 324 -41.37 -11.72 -10.97
C SER A 324 -41.90 -10.40 -11.54
N GLN A 325 -41.17 -9.30 -11.30
CA GLN A 325 -41.19 -8.13 -12.16
C GLN A 325 -39.78 -7.89 -12.68
N THR A 326 -39.67 -7.78 -14.00
CA THR A 326 -38.43 -7.46 -14.74
C THR A 326 -37.87 -6.11 -14.26
N PRO A 327 -36.62 -6.02 -13.77
CA PRO A 327 -36.04 -4.73 -13.45
C PRO A 327 -35.66 -4.02 -14.76
N THR A 328 -36.19 -2.80 -14.91
CA THR A 328 -35.59 -1.79 -15.78
C THR A 328 -34.46 -1.15 -14.97
N ALA A 329 -33.31 -0.84 -15.61
CA ALA A 329 -32.16 -0.24 -14.94
C ALA A 329 -32.59 0.98 -14.10
N THR A 330 -32.46 0.88 -12.78
CA THR A 330 -32.83 1.93 -11.83
C THR A 330 -31.61 2.68 -11.31
N ASP A 331 -31.92 3.83 -10.74
CA ASP A 331 -31.04 4.89 -10.25
C ASP A 331 -29.87 4.46 -9.35
N SER A 332 -29.87 3.23 -8.81
CA SER A 332 -28.83 2.74 -7.91
C SER A 332 -27.45 2.53 -8.56
N GLU A 333 -27.38 2.22 -9.86
CA GLU A 333 -26.07 2.11 -10.55
C GLU A 333 -25.44 3.47 -10.80
N TRP A 334 -26.23 4.53 -11.01
CA TRP A 334 -25.67 5.88 -11.10
C TRP A 334 -25.35 6.43 -9.72
N GLU A 335 -26.10 6.10 -8.67
CA GLU A 335 -25.77 6.48 -7.30
C GLU A 335 -24.46 5.80 -6.84
N PHE A 336 -24.25 4.52 -7.16
CA PHE A 336 -23.00 3.82 -6.85
C PHE A 336 -21.81 4.38 -7.64
N ARG A 337 -21.98 4.62 -8.94
CA ARG A 337 -20.93 5.25 -9.78
C ARG A 337 -20.67 6.72 -9.40
N ALA A 338 -21.70 7.44 -8.96
CA ALA A 338 -21.58 8.81 -8.47
C ALA A 338 -20.95 8.86 -7.08
N ALA A 339 -21.17 7.88 -6.21
CA ALA A 339 -20.52 7.77 -4.91
C ALA A 339 -19.02 7.48 -5.06
N VAL A 340 -18.64 6.58 -5.98
CA VAL A 340 -17.23 6.31 -6.32
C VAL A 340 -16.58 7.56 -6.94
N ALA A 341 -17.25 8.22 -7.88
CA ALA A 341 -16.75 9.47 -8.46
C ALA A 341 -16.67 10.61 -7.43
N ALA A 342 -17.60 10.69 -6.47
CA ALA A 342 -17.58 11.69 -5.41
C ALA A 342 -16.46 11.43 -4.39
N GLY A 343 -16.15 10.18 -4.07
CA GLY A 343 -15.00 9.81 -3.23
C GLY A 343 -13.68 10.25 -3.86
N VAL A 344 -13.47 9.94 -5.14
CA VAL A 344 -12.28 10.35 -5.91
C VAL A 344 -12.18 11.86 -6.06
N VAL A 345 -13.30 12.56 -6.26
CA VAL A 345 -13.33 14.04 -6.36
C VAL A 345 -13.12 14.73 -5.01
N LEU A 346 -13.52 14.12 -3.89
CA LEU A 346 -13.29 14.67 -2.56
C LEU A 346 -11.84 14.53 -2.12
N ILE A 347 -11.19 13.39 -2.44
CA ILE A 347 -9.76 13.19 -2.20
C ILE A 347 -8.93 14.15 -3.08
N ALA A 348 -9.18 14.19 -4.39
CA ALA A 348 -8.53 15.14 -5.29
C ALA A 348 -8.84 16.62 -4.96
N GLY A 349 -10.02 16.90 -4.39
CA GLY A 349 -10.44 18.22 -3.96
C GLY A 349 -9.76 18.69 -2.67
N ALA A 350 -9.48 17.77 -1.74
CA ALA A 350 -8.73 18.03 -0.52
C ALA A 350 -7.25 18.32 -0.84
N VAL A 351 -6.63 17.48 -1.68
CA VAL A 351 -5.26 17.66 -2.21
C VAL A 351 -5.14 18.97 -3.01
N GLY A 352 -6.13 19.30 -3.85
CA GLY A 352 -6.16 20.57 -4.57
C GLY A 352 -6.30 21.82 -3.68
N PHE A 353 -6.89 21.68 -2.48
CA PHE A 353 -7.06 22.78 -1.54
C PHE A 353 -5.82 23.02 -0.67
N THR A 354 -5.11 21.96 -0.27
CA THR A 354 -3.83 22.02 0.46
C THR A 354 -2.71 22.60 -0.41
N VAL A 355 -2.56 22.15 -1.65
CA VAL A 355 -1.58 22.69 -2.62
C VAL A 355 -1.81 24.18 -2.89
N ARG A 356 -3.07 24.61 -3.03
CA ARG A 356 -3.42 26.03 -3.25
C ARG A 356 -3.15 26.93 -2.04
N ARG A 357 -3.15 26.36 -0.83
CA ARG A 357 -2.83 27.07 0.42
C ARG A 357 -1.31 27.21 0.60
N SER A 358 -0.53 26.19 0.24
CA SER A 358 0.94 26.21 0.24
C SER A 358 1.49 27.24 -0.77
N MET A 359 0.88 27.35 -1.95
CA MET A 359 1.30 28.34 -2.96
C MET A 359 0.98 29.79 -2.57
N ARG A 360 0.04 30.02 -1.64
CA ARG A 360 -0.36 31.37 -1.19
C ARG A 360 0.48 31.90 -0.03
N SER A 361 1.24 31.06 0.67
CA SER A 361 2.15 31.49 1.74
C SER A 361 3.57 31.81 1.24
N ARG A 362 3.86 31.61 -0.05
CA ARG A 362 5.15 31.93 -0.69
C ARG A 362 5.18 33.27 -1.45
N TRP A 363 4.29 34.21 -1.12
CA TRP A 363 4.29 35.59 -1.63
C TRP A 363 4.20 36.63 -0.53
#